data_AF-A0A4Y2VIX0-F1
#
_entry.id   AF-A0A4Y2VIX0-F1
#
_cell.length_a   1.000
_cell.length_b   1.000
_cell.length_c   1.000
_cell.angle_alpha   90.00
_cell.angle_beta   90.00
_cell.angle_gamma   90.00
#
_symmetry.space_group_name_H-M   'P 1'
#
loop_
_entity.id
_entity.type
_entity.pdbx_description
1 polymer ?
#
loop_
_entity_poly.entity_id
_entity_poly.type
_entity_poly.pdbx_seq_one_letter_code
_entity_poly.pdbx_strand_id
1 'polypeptide(L)'
;MQCEAQCCEVQCNMQCHANKIYDMQFVDKYRSSVAQNTGTNHSDIESAISKFNAESHENIANWLDHFEKISQLSSLSDLQKFIFAKRSLGRTAALFVKTEPQINSWQKLKQALIDEFSFEINSAQLELLSKRKMRDSESAPEYFLKMKELCSSGKIEDAALMHYVIKGINDRQENKTILYGCKNLFEFKEKLKVYEVIKSDYAKSKGGFDTTKARYDSNPRFNSFDKLKPKQQHADRFNSKN
;
A
#
# COMPACT_ATOMS: atom_id res chain seq x y z
N MET A 1 -35.18 47.49 19.20
CA MET A 1 -34.04 46.67 18.73
C MET A 1 -34.53 45.34 18.13
N GLN A 2 -35.35 45.38 17.08
CA GLN A 2 -35.81 44.17 16.37
C GLN A 2 -35.69 44.29 14.84
N CYS A 3 -35.20 45.41 14.31
CA CYS A 3 -35.07 45.61 12.85
C CYS A 3 -33.69 45.26 12.29
N GLU A 4 -32.64 45.17 13.11
CA GLU A 4 -31.27 44.93 12.62
C GLU A 4 -30.95 43.45 12.38
N ALA A 5 -31.53 42.53 13.17
CA ALA A 5 -31.32 41.09 12.99
C ALA A 5 -31.98 40.54 11.71
N GLN A 6 -33.11 41.13 11.30
CA GLN A 6 -33.88 40.68 10.15
C GLN A 6 -33.28 41.14 8.80
N CYS A 7 -32.48 42.21 8.79
CA CYS A 7 -31.73 42.62 7.59
C CYS A 7 -30.55 41.68 7.28
N CYS A 8 -29.86 41.13 8.30
CA CYS A 8 -28.73 40.22 8.11
C CYS A 8 -29.13 38.85 7.53
N GLU A 9 -30.26 38.28 7.97
CA GLU A 9 -30.75 37.00 7.40
C GLU A 9 -31.17 37.16 5.93
N VAL A 10 -31.80 38.27 5.57
CA VAL A 10 -32.26 38.51 4.19
C VAL A 10 -31.08 38.73 3.24
N GLN A 11 -30.03 39.46 3.66
CA GLN A 11 -28.81 39.62 2.87
C GLN A 11 -28.03 38.31 2.69
N CYS A 12 -27.96 37.46 3.73
CA CYS A 12 -27.30 36.17 3.66
C CYS A 12 -28.04 35.20 2.71
N ASN A 13 -29.37 35.19 2.75
CA ASN A 13 -30.17 34.32 1.89
C ASN A 13 -30.11 34.75 0.41
N MET A 14 -30.04 36.06 0.13
CA MET A 14 -29.94 36.59 -1.23
C MET A 14 -28.57 36.29 -1.87
N GLN A 15 -27.48 36.37 -1.10
CA GLN A 15 -26.14 36.01 -1.56
C GLN A 15 -26.00 34.50 -1.82
N CYS A 16 -26.65 33.67 -0.98
CA CYS A 16 -26.64 32.21 -1.13
C CYS A 16 -27.47 31.75 -2.35
N HIS A 17 -28.58 32.44 -2.64
CA HIS A 17 -29.36 32.24 -3.86
C HIS A 17 -28.60 32.70 -5.11
N ALA A 18 -27.93 33.85 -5.07
CA ALA A 18 -27.11 34.33 -6.19
C ALA A 18 -26.00 33.31 -6.53
N ASN A 19 -25.25 32.82 -5.53
CA ASN A 19 -24.21 31.82 -5.73
C ASN A 19 -24.74 30.50 -6.30
N LYS A 20 -25.93 30.03 -5.88
CA LYS A 20 -26.59 28.85 -6.47
C LYS A 20 -27.06 29.08 -7.91
N ILE A 21 -27.55 30.28 -8.23
CA ILE A 21 -28.01 30.64 -9.58
C ILE A 21 -26.82 30.76 -10.52
N TYR A 22 -25.71 31.36 -10.09
CA TYR A 22 -24.47 31.41 -10.85
C TYR A 22 -23.87 30.01 -11.09
N ASP A 23 -23.92 29.11 -10.10
CA ASP A 23 -23.45 27.72 -10.26
C ASP A 23 -24.32 26.93 -11.27
N MET A 24 -25.65 27.06 -11.22
CA MET A 24 -26.55 26.33 -12.11
C MET A 24 -26.58 26.89 -13.55
N GLN A 25 -26.58 28.23 -13.71
CA GLN A 25 -26.57 28.85 -15.04
C GLN A 25 -25.22 28.69 -15.76
N PHE A 26 -24.12 28.55 -15.02
CA PHE A 26 -22.81 28.24 -15.59
C PHE A 26 -22.74 26.80 -16.13
N VAL A 27 -23.32 25.85 -15.40
CA VAL A 27 -23.37 24.42 -15.79
C VAL A 27 -24.22 24.22 -17.05
N ASP A 28 -25.38 24.88 -17.15
CA ASP A 28 -26.28 24.71 -18.29
C ASP A 28 -25.73 25.32 -19.59
N LYS A 29 -24.99 26.43 -19.50
CA LYS A 29 -24.31 27.04 -20.66
C LYS A 29 -23.17 26.17 -21.20
N TYR A 30 -22.51 25.39 -20.34
CA TYR A 30 -21.44 24.47 -20.75
C TYR A 30 -21.96 23.16 -21.32
N ARG A 31 -23.16 22.71 -20.91
CA ARG A 31 -23.78 21.48 -21.43
C ARG A 31 -24.09 21.54 -22.93
N SER A 32 -24.32 22.73 -23.47
CA SER A 32 -24.71 22.92 -24.88
C SER A 32 -23.56 23.23 -25.85
N SER A 33 -22.32 23.43 -25.40
CA SER A 33 -21.21 23.86 -26.29
C SER A 33 -20.11 22.82 -26.53
N VAL A 34 -20.15 21.65 -25.89
CA VAL A 34 -19.13 20.60 -26.09
C VAL A 34 -19.76 19.33 -26.63
N ALA A 35 -20.27 19.42 -27.85
CA ALA A 35 -20.58 18.27 -28.68
C ALA A 35 -19.60 18.24 -29.87
N GLN A 36 -18.31 18.01 -29.58
CA GLN A 36 -17.33 17.65 -30.61
C GLN A 36 -16.33 16.60 -30.09
N ASN A 37 -16.63 15.35 -30.45
CA ASN A 37 -15.70 14.30 -30.89
C ASN A 37 -14.44 13.98 -30.04
N THR A 38 -14.64 13.29 -28.91
CA THR A 38 -13.73 12.25 -28.39
C THR A 38 -14.58 11.21 -27.68
N GLY A 39 -14.44 9.91 -27.99
CA GLY A 39 -15.36 8.82 -27.60
C GLY A 39 -15.43 8.45 -26.11
N THR A 40 -15.15 9.37 -25.20
CA THR A 40 -15.28 9.19 -23.74
C THR A 40 -16.29 10.18 -23.19
N ASN A 41 -17.41 9.72 -22.64
CA ASN A 41 -18.41 10.62 -22.07
C ASN A 41 -17.88 11.26 -20.79
N HIS A 42 -18.28 12.50 -20.51
CA HIS A 42 -17.95 13.19 -19.25
C HIS A 42 -18.34 12.39 -18.00
N SER A 43 -19.42 11.61 -18.07
CA SER A 43 -19.83 10.69 -17.00
C SER A 43 -18.82 9.57 -16.78
N ASP A 44 -18.21 9.04 -17.84
CA ASP A 44 -17.22 7.96 -17.73
C ASP A 44 -15.94 8.49 -17.07
N ILE A 45 -15.53 9.71 -17.44
CA ILE A 45 -14.40 10.41 -16.85
C ILE A 45 -14.66 10.70 -15.36
N GLU A 46 -15.85 11.23 -15.02
CA GLU A 46 -16.24 11.51 -13.63
C GLU A 46 -16.28 10.22 -12.79
N SER A 47 -16.69 9.09 -13.39
CA SER A 47 -16.69 7.79 -12.71
C SER A 47 -15.30 7.20 -12.50
N ALA A 48 -14.35 7.50 -13.39
CA ALA A 48 -12.97 7.04 -13.28
C ALA A 48 -12.20 7.80 -12.18
N ILE A 49 -12.59 9.05 -11.91
CA ILE A 49 -12.01 9.87 -10.85
C ILE A 49 -12.57 9.43 -9.51
N SER A 50 -11.71 8.89 -8.64
CA SER A 50 -12.10 8.56 -7.27
C SER A 50 -12.49 9.82 -6.47
N LYS A 51 -13.42 9.69 -5.52
CA LYS A 51 -13.70 10.76 -4.57
C LYS A 51 -12.56 10.86 -3.56
N PHE A 52 -12.03 12.07 -3.37
CA PHE A 52 -11.08 12.33 -2.30
C PHE A 52 -11.82 12.47 -0.96
N ASN A 53 -11.35 11.81 0.09
CA ASN A 53 -11.87 12.00 1.44
C ASN A 53 -10.72 12.40 2.37
N ALA A 54 -10.78 13.59 2.96
CA ALA A 54 -9.75 14.03 3.90
C ALA A 54 -9.69 13.16 5.18
N GLU A 55 -10.79 12.45 5.51
CA GLU A 55 -10.84 11.52 6.65
C GLU A 55 -10.26 10.13 6.29
N SER A 56 -10.06 9.82 5.00
CA SER A 56 -9.35 8.59 4.64
C SER A 56 -7.84 8.79 4.85
N HIS A 57 -7.12 7.73 5.18
CA HIS A 57 -5.65 7.75 5.25
C HIS A 57 -4.99 7.87 3.86
N GLU A 58 -5.72 8.34 2.84
CA GLU A 58 -5.22 8.59 1.50
C GLU A 58 -4.58 9.98 1.45
N ASN A 59 -3.32 10.05 1.04
CA ASN A 59 -2.64 11.32 0.88
C ASN A 59 -3.09 12.00 -0.42
N ILE A 60 -3.47 13.27 -0.30
CA ILE A 60 -3.93 14.12 -1.39
C ILE A 60 -2.97 14.14 -2.59
N ALA A 61 -1.67 14.01 -2.38
CA ALA A 61 -0.68 14.01 -3.46
C ALA A 61 -0.88 12.85 -4.44
N ASN A 62 -1.31 11.68 -3.95
CA ASN A 62 -1.50 10.50 -4.79
C ASN A 62 -2.86 10.51 -5.47
N TRP A 63 -3.86 11.01 -4.77
CA TRP A 63 -5.15 11.32 -5.39
C TRP A 63 -4.95 12.31 -6.56
N LEU A 64 -4.17 13.38 -6.35
CA LEU A 64 -3.83 14.36 -7.40
C LEU A 64 -3.02 13.75 -8.55
N ASP A 65 -2.09 12.84 -8.28
CA ASP A 65 -1.33 12.12 -9.31
C ASP A 65 -2.24 11.23 -10.17
N HIS A 66 -3.15 10.48 -9.53
CA HIS A 66 -4.17 9.70 -10.24
C HIS A 66 -5.07 10.62 -11.07
N PHE A 67 -5.58 11.69 -10.48
CA PHE A 67 -6.41 12.68 -11.15
C PHE A 67 -5.72 13.28 -12.38
N GLU A 68 -4.44 13.66 -12.28
CA GLU A 68 -3.67 14.22 -13.40
C GLU A 68 -3.44 13.18 -14.50
N LYS A 69 -3.21 11.91 -14.16
CA LYS A 69 -3.11 10.83 -15.15
C LYS A 69 -4.40 10.65 -15.94
N ILE A 70 -5.56 10.58 -15.27
CA ILE A 70 -6.87 10.52 -15.95
C ILE A 70 -7.08 11.78 -16.79
N SER A 71 -6.77 12.94 -16.22
CA SER A 71 -6.93 14.22 -16.92
C SER A 71 -6.10 14.30 -18.19
N GLN A 72 -4.87 13.76 -18.17
CA GLN A 72 -4.00 13.69 -19.33
C GLN A 72 -4.54 12.72 -20.39
N LEU A 73 -5.00 11.52 -19.97
CA LEU A 73 -5.60 10.54 -20.87
C LEU A 73 -6.86 11.08 -21.55
N SER A 74 -7.65 11.88 -20.83
CA SER A 74 -8.87 12.50 -21.34
C SER A 74 -8.66 13.89 -21.94
N SER A 75 -7.41 14.37 -22.05
CA SER A 75 -7.06 15.69 -22.58
C SER A 75 -7.86 16.85 -21.96
N LEU A 76 -8.08 16.80 -20.64
CA LEU A 76 -8.84 17.81 -19.92
C LEU A 76 -8.10 19.16 -19.88
N SER A 77 -8.81 20.23 -20.23
CA SER A 77 -8.36 21.60 -20.02
C SER A 77 -8.28 21.94 -18.54
N ASP A 78 -7.48 22.95 -18.17
CA ASP A 78 -7.36 23.39 -16.78
C ASP A 78 -8.70 23.81 -16.14
N LEU A 79 -9.62 24.37 -16.92
CA LEU A 79 -10.97 24.68 -16.44
C LEU A 79 -11.76 23.40 -16.13
N GLN A 80 -11.70 22.41 -17.02
CA GLN A 80 -12.35 21.11 -16.78
C GLN A 80 -11.73 20.41 -15.57
N LYS A 81 -10.40 20.40 -15.44
CA LYS A 81 -9.69 19.87 -14.27
C LYS A 81 -10.18 20.53 -12.99
N PHE A 82 -10.27 21.86 -12.98
CA PHE A 82 -10.77 22.62 -11.83
C PHE A 82 -12.20 22.23 -11.44
N ILE A 83 -13.11 22.10 -12.41
CA ILE A 83 -14.51 21.72 -12.16
C ILE A 83 -14.60 20.28 -11.65
N PHE A 84 -13.97 19.32 -12.33
CA PHE A 84 -14.02 17.92 -11.95
C PHE A 84 -13.40 17.68 -10.57
N ALA A 85 -12.23 18.26 -10.30
CA ALA A 85 -11.60 18.12 -9.00
C ALA A 85 -12.51 18.62 -7.88
N LYS A 86 -13.11 19.82 -7.99
CA LYS A 86 -14.04 20.36 -6.99
C LYS A 86 -15.23 19.45 -6.73
N ARG A 87 -15.76 18.78 -7.76
CA ARG A 87 -16.87 17.82 -7.63
C ARG A 87 -16.45 16.50 -6.96
N SER A 88 -15.20 16.11 -7.16
CA SER A 88 -14.64 14.88 -6.58
C SER A 88 -14.10 15.04 -5.16
N LEU A 89 -14.08 16.26 -4.61
CA LEU A 89 -13.74 16.48 -3.19
C LEU A 89 -14.89 16.05 -2.27
N GLY A 90 -14.56 15.25 -1.27
CA GLY A 90 -15.45 14.86 -0.19
C GLY A 90 -15.57 15.94 0.88
N ARG A 91 -16.70 15.89 1.60
CA ARG A 91 -17.10 16.67 2.80
C ARG A 91 -16.11 17.76 3.23
N THR A 92 -15.06 17.40 3.97
CA THR A 92 -14.11 18.34 4.59
C THR A 92 -13.28 19.10 3.56
N ALA A 93 -12.75 18.42 2.54
CA ALA A 93 -11.99 19.08 1.48
C ALA A 93 -12.89 19.99 0.61
N ALA A 94 -14.14 19.57 0.36
CA ALA A 94 -15.11 20.42 -0.35
C ALA A 94 -15.52 21.64 0.47
N LEU A 95 -15.61 21.52 1.80
CA LEU A 95 -15.87 22.64 2.70
C LEU A 95 -14.71 23.64 2.69
N PHE A 96 -13.47 23.15 2.81
CA PHE A 96 -12.25 23.96 2.72
C PHE A 96 -12.21 24.80 1.43
N VAL A 97 -12.42 24.18 0.27
CA VAL A 97 -12.40 24.93 -1.00
C VAL A 97 -13.53 25.96 -1.10
N LYS A 98 -14.67 25.74 -0.44
CA LYS A 98 -15.78 26.70 -0.41
C LYS A 98 -15.48 27.91 0.47
N THR A 99 -14.64 27.77 1.49
CA THR A 99 -14.27 28.86 2.40
C THR A 99 -13.13 29.73 1.88
N GLU A 100 -12.43 29.28 0.83
CA GLU A 100 -11.26 29.96 0.25
C GLU A 100 -11.57 30.61 -1.12
N PRO A 101 -12.14 31.83 -1.16
CA PRO A 101 -12.59 32.48 -2.41
C PRO A 101 -11.46 32.80 -3.41
N GLN A 102 -10.20 32.81 -2.96
CA GLN A 102 -9.03 33.02 -3.81
C GLN A 102 -8.72 31.82 -4.73
N ILE A 103 -9.29 30.65 -4.46
CA ILE A 103 -9.12 29.43 -5.26
C ILE A 103 -9.98 29.53 -6.52
N ASN A 104 -9.40 30.10 -7.58
CA ASN A 104 -10.07 30.39 -8.85
C ASN A 104 -9.39 29.77 -10.08
N SER A 105 -8.41 28.88 -9.88
CA SER A 105 -7.74 28.16 -10.96
C SER A 105 -7.32 26.76 -10.51
N TRP A 106 -7.08 25.87 -11.47
CA TRP A 106 -6.58 24.51 -11.20
C TRP A 106 -5.28 24.53 -10.37
N GLN A 107 -4.32 25.38 -10.75
CA GLN A 107 -3.03 25.49 -10.06
C GLN A 107 -3.20 25.91 -8.60
N LYS A 108 -4.04 26.91 -8.32
CA LYS A 108 -4.30 27.36 -6.95
C LYS A 108 -5.03 26.29 -6.12
N LEU A 109 -5.99 25.59 -6.74
CA LEU A 109 -6.70 24.49 -6.08
C LEU A 109 -5.73 23.37 -5.70
N LYS A 110 -4.90 22.94 -6.65
CA LYS A 110 -3.90 21.89 -6.45
C LYS A 110 -2.95 22.25 -5.31
N GLN A 111 -2.42 23.47 -5.32
CA GLN A 111 -1.50 23.93 -4.28
C GLN A 111 -2.19 24.01 -2.91
N ALA A 112 -3.37 24.63 -2.82
CA ALA A 112 -4.10 24.75 -1.56
C ALA A 112 -4.46 23.37 -0.96
N LEU A 113 -4.84 22.40 -1.80
CA LEU A 113 -5.13 21.04 -1.37
C LEU A 113 -3.88 20.33 -0.84
N ILE A 114 -2.72 20.55 -1.47
CA ILE A 114 -1.44 20.01 -0.98
C ILE A 114 -1.10 20.68 0.37
N ASP A 115 -1.16 22.00 0.45
CA ASP A 115 -0.75 22.72 1.66
C ASP A 115 -1.61 22.32 2.88
N GLU A 116 -2.91 22.10 2.68
CA GLU A 116 -3.85 21.75 3.76
C GLU A 116 -3.86 20.26 4.10
N PHE A 117 -3.87 19.38 3.09
CA PHE A 117 -4.15 17.94 3.27
C PHE A 117 -2.96 17.04 2.97
N SER A 118 -1.84 17.58 2.47
CA SER A 118 -0.65 16.76 2.35
C SER A 118 -0.03 16.55 3.72
N PHE A 119 0.43 15.33 3.92
CA PHE A 119 1.33 15.01 5.01
C PHE A 119 2.62 14.50 4.38
N GLU A 120 3.76 14.95 4.92
CA GLU A 120 5.02 14.27 4.68
C GLU A 120 4.89 12.82 5.13
N ILE A 121 5.60 11.88 4.49
CA ILE A 121 5.56 10.45 4.81
C ILE A 121 5.80 10.29 6.30
N ASN A 122 4.71 10.18 7.04
CA ASN A 122 4.76 10.35 8.47
C ASN A 122 5.27 9.02 9.04
N SER A 123 5.95 9.09 10.18
CA SER A 123 6.40 7.93 10.95
C SER A 123 5.36 6.80 11.02
N ALA A 124 4.06 7.15 11.02
CA ALA A 124 2.93 6.23 10.92
C ALA A 124 2.93 5.31 9.68
N GLN A 125 3.23 5.81 8.47
CA GLN A 125 3.32 4.96 7.27
C GLN A 125 4.52 4.01 7.34
N LEU A 126 5.67 4.50 7.79
CA LEU A 126 6.84 3.66 8.04
C LEU A 126 6.55 2.61 9.12
N GLU A 127 5.77 2.97 10.14
CA GLU A 127 5.32 2.07 11.18
C GLU A 127 4.40 0.98 10.60
N LEU A 128 3.42 1.34 9.76
CA LEU A 128 2.55 0.38 9.07
C LEU A 128 3.36 -0.62 8.23
N LEU A 129 4.35 -0.14 7.47
CA LEU A 129 5.25 -0.99 6.69
C LEU A 129 6.11 -1.89 7.58
N SER A 130 6.61 -1.36 8.68
CA SER A 130 7.43 -2.13 9.62
C SER A 130 6.65 -3.27 10.28
N LYS A 131 5.36 -3.02 10.59
CA LYS A 131 4.44 -3.97 11.23
C LYS A 131 3.90 -5.01 10.27
N ARG A 132 3.70 -4.67 8.99
CA ARG A 132 3.14 -5.58 7.99
C ARG A 132 4.12 -6.70 7.66
N LYS A 133 3.83 -7.92 8.12
CA LYS A 133 4.61 -9.14 7.82
C LYS A 133 3.88 -10.05 6.83
N MET A 134 4.61 -10.70 5.93
CA MET A 134 4.07 -11.65 4.95
C MET A 134 3.35 -12.79 5.68
N ARG A 135 2.12 -13.09 5.26
CA ARG A 135 1.31 -14.19 5.79
C ARG A 135 1.72 -15.51 5.12
N ASP A 136 1.49 -16.64 5.79
CA ASP A 136 1.86 -17.96 5.23
C ASP A 136 0.98 -18.37 4.04
N SER A 137 -0.22 -17.78 3.92
CA SER A 137 -1.17 -18.06 2.85
C SER A 137 -0.99 -17.22 1.59
N GLU A 138 -0.15 -16.18 1.62
CA GLU A 138 0.06 -15.29 0.47
C GLU A 138 1.44 -15.50 -0.15
N SER A 139 1.51 -15.31 -1.46
CA SER A 139 2.76 -15.39 -2.22
C SER A 139 3.63 -14.15 -1.99
N ALA A 140 4.95 -14.27 -2.17
CA ALA A 140 5.89 -13.16 -2.06
C ALA A 140 5.60 -12.04 -3.08
N PRO A 141 5.23 -12.32 -4.35
CA PRO A 141 4.76 -11.30 -5.29
C PRO A 141 3.45 -10.62 -4.85
N GLU A 142 2.48 -11.37 -4.32
CA GLU A 142 1.21 -10.80 -3.82
C GLU A 142 1.46 -9.90 -2.60
N TYR A 143 2.31 -10.33 -1.68
CA TYR A 143 2.74 -9.54 -0.53
C TYR A 143 3.42 -8.23 -0.94
N PHE A 144 4.31 -8.28 -1.95
CA PHE A 144 4.95 -7.09 -2.50
C PHE A 144 3.93 -6.07 -3.05
N LEU A 145 2.89 -6.53 -3.75
CA LEU A 145 1.85 -5.64 -4.25
C LEU A 145 1.08 -4.96 -3.12
N LYS A 146 0.78 -5.68 -2.03
CA LYS A 146 0.13 -5.09 -0.84
C LYS A 146 1.03 -4.10 -0.11
N MET A 147 2.33 -4.40 -0.01
CA MET A 147 3.30 -3.44 0.56
C MET A 147 3.39 -2.18 -0.30
N LYS A 148 3.37 -2.33 -1.63
CA LYS A 148 3.32 -1.21 -2.57
C LYS A 148 2.03 -0.41 -2.42
N GLU A 149 0.89 -1.08 -2.25
CA GLU A 149 -0.42 -0.45 -2.01
C GLU A 149 -0.43 0.40 -0.74
N LEU A 150 0.16 -0.08 0.36
CA LEU A 150 0.32 0.69 1.60
C LEU A 150 1.19 1.94 1.41
N CYS A 151 2.09 1.91 0.44
CA CYS A 151 2.94 3.04 0.06
C CYS A 151 2.32 3.92 -1.03
N SER A 152 1.22 3.52 -1.67
CA SER A 152 0.58 4.29 -2.74
C SER A 152 0.10 5.65 -2.26
N SER A 153 -0.01 5.86 -0.94
CA SER A 153 -0.31 7.13 -0.31
C SER A 153 0.94 7.96 0.09
N GLY A 154 2.16 7.61 -0.34
CA GLY A 154 3.37 8.38 0.00
C GLY A 154 4.49 8.25 -1.03
N LYS A 155 5.36 9.25 -1.14
CA LYS A 155 6.56 9.20 -2.00
C LYS A 155 7.68 8.37 -1.35
N ILE A 156 7.45 7.09 -1.11
CA ILE A 156 8.46 6.21 -0.51
C ILE A 156 9.48 5.83 -1.58
N GLU A 157 10.76 6.01 -1.28
CA GLU A 157 11.84 5.62 -2.17
C GLU A 157 11.81 4.11 -2.43
N ASP A 158 12.02 3.70 -3.68
CA ASP A 158 12.03 2.30 -4.10
C ASP A 158 12.98 1.45 -3.22
N ALA A 159 14.15 2.01 -2.86
CA ALA A 159 15.12 1.36 -1.98
C ALA A 159 14.54 1.07 -0.58
N ALA A 160 13.81 2.03 -0.01
CA ALA A 160 13.16 1.87 1.29
C ALA A 160 12.03 0.84 1.21
N LEU A 161 11.18 0.88 0.16
CA LEU A 161 10.12 -0.10 -0.05
C LEU A 161 10.70 -1.52 -0.14
N MET A 162 11.74 -1.73 -0.96
CA MET A 162 12.41 -3.03 -1.08
C MET A 162 12.94 -3.51 0.28
N HIS A 163 13.56 -2.62 1.07
CA HIS A 163 14.06 -2.94 2.40
C HIS A 163 12.94 -3.42 3.34
N TYR A 164 11.83 -2.70 3.41
CA TYR A 164 10.70 -3.07 4.27
C TYR A 164 10.04 -4.39 3.83
N VAL A 165 9.94 -4.63 2.52
CA VAL A 165 9.43 -5.90 1.98
C VAL A 165 10.32 -7.06 2.41
N ILE A 166 11.64 -6.96 2.24
CA ILE A 166 12.59 -8.02 2.65
C ILE A 166 12.49 -8.27 4.16
N LYS A 167 12.42 -7.21 4.97
CA LYS A 167 12.26 -7.29 6.43
C LYS A 167 10.91 -7.87 6.86
N GLY A 168 9.90 -7.78 6.02
CA GLY A 168 8.55 -8.25 6.26
C GLY A 168 8.32 -9.73 5.92
N ILE A 169 9.17 -10.33 5.09
CA ILE A 169 9.10 -11.75 4.76
C ILE A 169 9.49 -12.59 5.99
N ASN A 170 8.65 -13.57 6.34
CA ASN A 170 8.93 -14.51 7.43
C ASN A 170 9.75 -15.70 6.91
N ASP A 171 11.08 -15.52 6.83
CA ASP A 171 12.04 -16.57 6.47
C ASP A 171 13.41 -16.30 7.13
N ARG A 172 14.31 -17.29 7.08
CA ARG A 172 15.70 -17.15 7.50
C ARG A 172 16.42 -16.10 6.68
N GLN A 173 17.39 -15.43 7.30
CA GLN A 173 18.15 -14.38 6.63
C GLN A 173 18.96 -14.93 5.45
N GLU A 174 19.51 -16.15 5.56
CA GLU A 174 20.23 -16.80 4.46
C GLU A 174 19.37 -16.89 3.19
N ASN A 175 18.10 -17.30 3.34
CA ASN A 175 17.15 -17.49 2.24
C ASN A 175 16.75 -16.17 1.57
N LYS A 176 16.82 -15.04 2.31
CA LYS A 176 16.49 -13.70 1.81
C LYS A 176 17.63 -13.04 1.04
N THR A 177 18.84 -13.58 1.09
CA THR A 177 20.05 -12.96 0.50
C THR A 177 19.87 -12.66 -1.00
N ILE A 178 19.13 -13.52 -1.72
CA ILE A 178 18.86 -13.38 -3.16
C ILE A 178 18.08 -12.09 -3.51
N LEU A 179 17.34 -11.53 -2.55
CA LEU A 179 16.50 -10.35 -2.74
C LEU A 179 17.28 -9.03 -2.64
N TYR A 180 18.53 -9.07 -2.18
CA TYR A 180 19.38 -7.88 -2.09
C TYR A 180 20.06 -7.54 -3.43
N GLY A 181 20.64 -6.34 -3.50
CA GLY A 181 21.39 -5.86 -4.67
C GLY A 181 20.54 -5.47 -5.88
N CYS A 182 19.22 -5.33 -5.72
CA CYS A 182 18.34 -4.88 -6.78
C CYS A 182 18.47 -3.37 -7.01
N LYS A 183 18.56 -2.94 -8.29
CA LYS A 183 18.66 -1.52 -8.65
C LYS A 183 17.31 -0.82 -8.78
N ASN A 184 16.26 -1.57 -9.07
CA ASN A 184 14.90 -1.06 -9.27
C ASN A 184 13.85 -2.12 -8.91
N LEU A 185 12.60 -1.70 -8.80
CA LEU A 185 11.48 -2.57 -8.45
C LEU A 185 11.21 -3.68 -9.47
N PHE A 186 11.60 -3.50 -10.73
CA PHE A 186 11.42 -4.52 -11.77
C PHE A 186 12.35 -5.72 -11.50
N GLU A 187 13.64 -5.47 -11.27
CA GLU A 187 14.60 -6.52 -10.91
C GLU A 187 14.20 -7.23 -9.61
N PHE A 188 13.74 -6.46 -8.62
CA PHE A 188 13.25 -6.99 -7.35
C PHE A 188 12.07 -7.94 -7.53
N LYS A 189 11.11 -7.60 -8.41
CA LYS A 189 9.96 -8.44 -8.73
C LYS A 189 10.37 -9.77 -9.35
N GLU A 190 11.36 -9.78 -10.25
CA GLU A 190 11.87 -11.02 -10.83
C GLU A 190 12.58 -11.89 -9.78
N LYS A 191 13.39 -11.28 -8.92
CA LYS A 191 14.05 -11.98 -7.80
C LYS A 191 13.05 -12.55 -6.78
N LEU A 192 11.92 -11.89 -6.54
CA LEU A 192 10.84 -12.43 -5.70
C LEU A 192 10.27 -13.74 -6.25
N LYS A 193 10.11 -13.87 -7.57
CA LYS A 193 9.66 -15.13 -8.19
C LYS A 193 10.70 -16.24 -8.00
N VAL A 194 11.97 -15.92 -8.22
CA VAL A 194 13.07 -16.87 -8.04
C VAL A 194 13.14 -17.34 -6.58
N TYR A 195 12.98 -16.42 -5.63
CA TYR A 195 12.92 -16.73 -4.22
C TYR A 195 11.81 -17.74 -3.87
N GLU A 196 10.61 -17.63 -4.44
CA GLU A 196 9.53 -18.60 -4.19
C GLU A 196 9.87 -20.01 -4.67
N VAL A 197 10.48 -20.12 -5.86
CA VAL A 197 10.93 -21.41 -6.40
C VAL A 197 11.91 -22.06 -5.43
N ILE A 198 12.96 -21.31 -5.04
CA ILE A 198 13.99 -21.77 -4.12
C ILE A 198 13.36 -22.20 -2.78
N LYS A 199 12.49 -21.37 -2.20
CA LYS A 199 11.80 -21.67 -0.94
C LYS A 199 10.99 -22.98 -1.03
N SER A 200 10.28 -23.18 -2.14
CA SER A 200 9.47 -24.38 -2.35
C SER A 200 10.33 -25.65 -2.45
N ASP A 201 11.49 -25.58 -3.09
CA ASP A 201 12.39 -26.72 -3.26
C ASP A 201 13.12 -27.08 -1.96
N TYR A 202 13.46 -26.08 -1.14
CA TYR A 202 13.94 -26.32 0.23
C TYR A 202 12.87 -26.99 1.12
N ALA A 203 11.60 -26.62 0.99
CA ALA A 203 10.52 -27.26 1.75
C ALA A 203 10.35 -28.74 1.37
N LYS A 204 10.43 -29.07 0.07
CA LYS A 204 10.34 -30.45 -0.44
C LYS A 204 11.52 -31.32 0.02
N SER A 205 12.73 -30.78 0.01
CA SER A 205 13.94 -31.53 0.42
C SER A 205 13.97 -31.85 1.92
N LYS A 206 13.42 -31.00 2.79
CA LYS A 206 13.30 -31.27 4.23
C LYS A 206 12.40 -32.48 4.53
N GLY A 207 11.27 -32.61 3.84
CA GLY A 207 10.34 -33.73 4.03
C GLY A 207 10.90 -35.10 3.61
N GLY A 208 11.89 -35.13 2.70
CA GLY A 208 12.56 -36.35 2.26
C GLY A 208 13.68 -36.84 3.18
N PHE A 209 14.24 -35.96 4.02
CA PHE A 209 15.31 -36.33 4.95
C PHE A 209 14.76 -37.04 6.20
N ASP A 210 13.63 -36.57 6.73
CA ASP A 210 13.00 -37.14 7.93
C ASP A 210 12.48 -38.57 7.70
N THR A 211 11.96 -38.87 6.50
CA THR A 211 11.52 -40.22 6.13
C THR A 211 12.69 -41.20 5.97
N THR A 212 13.84 -40.73 5.50
CA THR A 212 15.06 -41.55 5.39
C THR A 212 15.68 -41.84 6.76
N LYS A 213 15.69 -40.86 7.66
CA LYS A 213 16.18 -41.03 9.04
C LYS A 213 15.33 -42.03 9.84
N ALA A 214 14.00 -41.92 9.76
CA ALA A 214 13.09 -42.87 10.41
C ALA A 214 13.29 -44.32 9.92
N ARG A 215 13.63 -44.52 8.63
CA ARG A 215 13.96 -45.85 8.08
C ARG A 215 15.30 -46.39 8.57
N TYR A 216 16.28 -45.53 8.84
CA TYR A 216 17.57 -45.92 9.40
C TYR A 216 17.43 -46.32 10.88
N ASP A 217 16.75 -45.49 11.68
CA ASP A 217 16.55 -45.72 13.12
C ASP A 217 15.64 -46.94 13.39
N SER A 218 14.74 -47.28 12.45
CA SER A 218 13.88 -48.46 12.52
C SER A 218 14.52 -49.74 11.96
N ASN A 219 15.78 -49.71 11.50
CA ASN A 219 16.45 -50.88 10.93
C ASN A 219 17.28 -51.62 12.00
N PRO A 220 16.79 -52.76 12.54
CA PRO A 220 17.48 -53.50 13.60
C PRO A 220 18.82 -54.11 13.16
N ARG A 221 19.18 -54.09 11.86
CA ARG A 221 20.47 -54.60 11.38
C ARG A 221 21.67 -53.73 11.72
N PHE A 222 21.49 -52.44 12.02
CA PHE A 222 22.60 -51.51 12.28
C PHE A 222 22.84 -51.21 13.76
N ASN A 223 21.92 -51.54 14.67
CA ASN A 223 22.08 -51.34 16.12
C ASN A 223 22.88 -52.46 16.83
N SER A 224 23.89 -53.02 16.17
CA SER A 224 24.69 -54.13 16.73
C SER A 224 26.06 -53.70 17.30
N PHE A 225 26.35 -52.41 17.43
CA PHE A 225 27.66 -51.95 17.92
C PHE A 225 27.76 -51.78 19.45
N ASP A 226 26.65 -51.89 20.19
CA ASP A 226 26.60 -51.65 21.66
C ASP A 226 26.64 -52.91 22.56
N LYS A 227 27.19 -54.05 22.08
CA LYS A 227 27.27 -55.29 22.89
C LYS A 227 28.67 -55.77 23.24
N LEU A 228 29.67 -54.89 23.27
CA LEU A 228 30.94 -55.20 23.95
C LEU A 228 30.92 -54.62 25.38
N LYS A 229 30.25 -55.34 26.30
CA LYS A 229 30.46 -55.12 27.73
C LYS A 229 31.91 -55.54 28.09
N PRO A 230 32.66 -54.76 28.89
CA PRO A 230 33.93 -55.21 29.42
C PRO A 230 33.70 -56.41 30.35
N LYS A 231 34.43 -57.51 30.13
CA LYS A 231 34.49 -58.62 31.10
C LYS A 231 35.06 -58.06 32.41
N GLN A 232 34.26 -58.07 33.47
CA GLN A 232 34.75 -57.87 34.83
C GLN A 232 35.77 -58.97 35.13
N GLN A 233 37.03 -58.57 35.34
CA GLN A 233 38.09 -59.43 35.83
C GLN A 233 37.74 -59.88 37.24
N HIS A 234 37.71 -61.20 37.42
CA HIS A 234 37.53 -61.85 38.71
C HIS A 234 38.79 -61.57 39.54
N ALA A 235 38.65 -60.82 40.62
CA ALA A 235 39.74 -60.54 41.54
C ALA A 235 40.11 -61.82 42.31
N ASP A 236 41.37 -62.21 42.21
CA ASP A 236 42.00 -63.20 43.07
C ASP A 236 41.90 -62.77 44.53
N ARG A 237 41.21 -63.57 45.34
CA ARG A 237 41.27 -63.49 46.80
C ARG A 237 42.07 -64.67 47.31
N PHE A 238 43.40 -64.55 47.27
CA PHE A 238 44.26 -65.32 48.15
C PHE A 238 44.02 -64.84 49.59
N ASN A 239 43.56 -65.75 50.46
CA ASN A 239 43.72 -65.60 51.90
C ASN A 239 44.32 -66.89 52.46
N SER A 240 45.34 -66.69 53.28
CA SER A 240 46.23 -67.68 53.89
C SER A 240 45.55 -68.47 55.03
N LYS A 241 46.01 -69.72 55.23
CA LYS A 241 46.00 -70.64 56.40
C LYS A 241 45.66 -72.06 55.89
N ASN A 242 46.45 -73.11 56.07
CA ASN A 242 47.59 -73.43 56.96
C ASN A 242 48.63 -74.24 56.18
#